data_AF-A0A7L6AP04-F1
#
_entry.id   AF-A0A7L6AP04-F1
#
_cell.length_a   1.000
_cell.length_b   1.000
_cell.length_c   1.000
_cell.angle_alpha   90.00
_cell.angle_beta   90.00
_cell.angle_gamma   90.00
#
_symmetry.space_group_name_H-M   'P 1'
#
loop_
_entity.id
_entity.type
_entity.pdbx_description
1 polymer ?
#
loop_
_entity_poly.entity_id
_entity_poly.type
_entity_poly.pdbx_seq_one_letter_code
_entity_poly.pdbx_strand_id
1 'polypeptide(L)'
;MTHPAPRCAGFANTGDFTYTLFPLTSNFEGDFVLQLVPVDTGNTMDEVAAAAAVHSVGRRVRDRPGHILRVRRQDSTEFLPRTMTVAEAGFMPTETVEIIWQASA
;
A
#
# COMPACT_ATOMS: atom_id res chain seq x y z
N MET A 1 -31.79 -11.34 12.46
CA MET A 1 -30.99 -10.68 13.52
C MET A 1 -29.70 -10.18 12.87
N THR A 2 -29.70 -8.93 12.44
CA THR A 2 -28.53 -8.27 11.84
C THR A 2 -27.65 -7.75 12.97
N HIS A 3 -26.54 -8.42 13.23
CA HIS A 3 -25.51 -7.89 14.12
C HIS A 3 -24.66 -6.90 13.31
N PRO A 4 -24.70 -5.59 13.59
CA PRO A 4 -23.77 -4.67 12.95
C PRO A 4 -22.36 -4.98 13.47
N ALA A 5 -21.44 -5.27 12.55
CA ALA A 5 -20.03 -5.37 12.88
C ALA A 5 -19.58 -4.10 13.63
N PRO A 6 -18.72 -4.21 14.66
CA PRO A 6 -18.23 -3.03 15.36
C PRO A 6 -17.51 -2.15 14.34
N ARG A 7 -18.07 -0.98 14.09
CA ARG A 7 -17.35 0.09 13.39
C ARG A 7 -16.14 0.37 14.27
N CYS A 8 -14.93 0.05 13.79
CA CYS A 8 -13.70 0.54 14.39
C CYS A 8 -13.89 2.03 14.62
N ALA A 9 -13.88 2.42 15.89
CA ALA A 9 -14.10 3.80 16.30
C ALA A 9 -13.17 4.67 15.47
N GLY A 10 -13.72 5.73 14.87
CA GLY A 10 -12.98 6.64 14.03
C GLY A 10 -11.69 7.05 14.73
N PHE A 11 -10.58 6.91 14.02
CA PHE A 11 -9.31 7.51 14.40
C PHE A 11 -9.51 9.02 14.36
N ALA A 12 -9.94 9.59 15.49
CA ALA A 12 -10.12 11.02 15.66
C ALA A 12 -8.74 11.67 15.59
N ASN A 13 -8.47 12.35 14.47
CA ASN A 13 -7.27 13.15 14.26
C ASN A 13 -7.26 14.31 15.27
N THR A 14 -6.70 14.07 16.45
CA THR A 14 -6.48 15.08 17.48
C THR A 14 -4.98 15.14 17.75
N GLY A 15 -4.26 15.79 16.83
CA GLY A 15 -3.03 16.52 17.16
C GLY A 15 -1.79 15.73 17.62
N ASP A 16 -1.46 14.59 17.02
CA ASP A 16 -0.10 14.03 17.12
C ASP A 16 0.41 13.66 15.72
N PHE A 17 1.43 14.37 15.23
CA PHE A 17 2.08 14.07 13.93
C PHE A 17 3.10 12.94 14.08
N THR A 18 2.73 11.87 14.78
CA THR A 18 3.57 10.69 14.94
C THR A 18 3.37 9.76 13.75
N TYR A 19 4.39 9.71 12.89
CA TYR A 19 4.64 8.66 11.90
C TYR A 19 4.43 7.30 12.59
N THR A 20 3.32 6.63 12.25
CA THR A 20 2.82 5.44 12.97
C THR A 20 2.84 4.24 12.05
N LEU A 21 3.32 3.11 12.58
CA LEU A 21 3.33 1.84 11.87
C LEU A 21 1.90 1.44 11.46
N PHE A 22 1.69 1.27 10.16
CA PHE A 22 0.41 0.92 9.55
C PHE A 22 0.57 -0.33 8.68
N PRO A 23 -0.21 -1.40 8.92
CA PRO A 23 -0.09 -2.62 8.12
C PRO A 23 -0.89 -2.52 6.82
N LEU A 24 -0.27 -2.85 5.68
CA LEU A 24 -0.94 -3.08 4.39
C LEU A 24 -0.72 -4.52 3.92
N THR A 25 -1.62 -5.04 3.10
CA THR A 25 -1.40 -6.30 2.37
C THR A 25 -0.95 -5.98 0.95
N SER A 26 0.26 -6.39 0.57
CA SER A 26 0.82 -6.16 -0.76
C SER A 26 0.49 -7.31 -1.70
N ASN A 27 -0.19 -6.99 -2.80
CA ASN A 27 -0.30 -7.83 -3.99
C ASN A 27 0.67 -7.32 -5.06
N PHE A 28 1.86 -7.92 -5.14
CA PHE A 28 2.92 -7.44 -6.03
C PHE A 28 2.80 -8.08 -7.42
N GLU A 29 2.84 -7.29 -8.49
CA GLU A 29 2.70 -7.80 -9.85
C GLU A 29 3.80 -8.83 -10.19
N GLY A 30 3.37 -10.05 -10.49
CA GLY A 30 4.25 -11.17 -10.84
C GLY A 30 4.76 -11.96 -9.64
N ASP A 31 4.42 -11.57 -8.40
CA ASP A 31 4.54 -12.45 -7.24
C ASP A 31 3.28 -13.32 -7.13
N PHE A 32 3.38 -14.46 -6.43
CA PHE A 32 2.27 -15.41 -6.28
C PHE A 32 1.62 -15.36 -4.90
N VAL A 33 2.19 -14.59 -3.97
CA VAL A 33 1.76 -14.52 -2.57
C VAL A 33 1.44 -13.09 -2.16
N LEU A 34 0.33 -12.92 -1.44
CA LEU A 34 0.02 -11.67 -0.74
C LEU A 34 0.88 -11.57 0.52
N GLN A 35 1.52 -10.42 0.73
CA GLN A 35 2.44 -10.23 1.85
C GLN A 35 1.97 -9.10 2.76
N LEU A 36 1.97 -9.33 4.07
CA LEU A 36 1.79 -8.23 5.03
C LEU A 36 3.06 -7.36 5.01
N VAL A 37 2.90 -6.09 4.68
CA VAL A 37 3.98 -5.10 4.63
C VAL A 37 3.68 -4.00 5.66
N PRO A 38 4.53 -3.85 6.68
CA PRO A 38 4.44 -2.70 7.57
C PRO A 38 4.96 -1.46 6.84
N VAL A 39 4.14 -0.41 6.80
CA VAL A 39 4.51 0.91 6.29
C VAL A 39 4.29 1.96 7.38
N ASP A 40 4.62 3.20 7.11
CA ASP A 40 4.30 4.33 7.97
C ASP A 40 3.13 5.15 7.40
N THR A 41 2.29 5.71 8.27
CA THR A 41 1.20 6.63 7.88
C THR A 41 1.68 7.83 7.05
N GLY A 42 2.92 8.27 7.23
CA GLY A 42 3.52 9.35 6.44
C GLY A 42 4.26 8.90 5.17
N ASN A 43 4.34 7.59 4.88
CA ASN A 43 4.95 7.14 3.64
C ASN A 43 4.12 7.57 2.42
N THR A 44 4.82 8.04 1.40
CA THR A 44 4.26 8.25 0.06
C THR A 44 4.02 6.92 -0.66
N MET A 45 3.19 6.90 -1.72
CA MET A 45 2.97 5.68 -2.50
C MET A 45 4.25 5.14 -3.16
N ASP A 46 5.22 6.00 -3.50
CA ASP A 46 6.53 5.56 -3.98
C ASP A 46 7.30 4.79 -2.89
N GLU A 47 7.24 5.25 -1.63
CA GLU A 47 7.88 4.59 -0.50
C GLU A 47 7.15 3.29 -0.11
N VAL A 48 5.81 3.26 -0.19
CA VAL A 48 5.01 2.04 -0.02
C VAL A 48 5.41 0.99 -1.06
N ALA A 49 5.53 1.39 -2.32
CA ALA A 49 5.95 0.49 -3.39
C ALA A 49 7.39 -0.02 -3.19
N ALA A 50 8.30 0.84 -2.73
CA ALA A 50 9.67 0.45 -2.39
C ALA A 50 9.70 -0.55 -1.23
N ALA A 51 8.92 -0.34 -0.18
CA ALA A 51 8.79 -1.26 0.96
C ALA A 51 8.27 -2.63 0.53
N ALA A 52 7.25 -2.67 -0.33
CA ALA A 52 6.75 -3.91 -0.91
C ALA A 52 7.80 -4.61 -1.80
N ALA A 53 8.53 -3.85 -2.62
CA ALA A 53 9.54 -4.38 -3.54
C ALA A 53 10.68 -5.12 -2.83
N VAL A 54 11.11 -4.68 -1.64
CA VAL A 54 12.13 -5.37 -0.81
C VAL A 54 11.77 -6.84 -0.57
N HIS A 55 10.47 -7.13 -0.50
CA HIS A 55 9.97 -8.46 -0.26
C HIS A 55 9.77 -9.26 -1.54
N SER A 56 9.54 -8.66 -2.71
CA SER A 56 9.22 -9.41 -3.95
C SER A 56 10.34 -9.40 -4.99
N VAL A 57 10.90 -8.22 -5.31
CA VAL A 57 11.87 -8.04 -6.39
C VAL A 57 13.22 -8.66 -6.03
N GLY A 58 13.83 -9.38 -6.98
CA GLY A 58 15.09 -10.11 -6.78
C GLY A 58 14.96 -11.37 -5.91
N ARG A 59 13.76 -11.66 -5.37
CA ARG A 59 13.47 -12.87 -4.60
C ARG A 59 12.60 -13.84 -5.39
N ARG A 60 11.45 -13.35 -5.88
CA ARG A 60 10.47 -14.12 -6.66
C ARG A 60 10.10 -13.42 -7.95
N VAL A 61 10.18 -12.08 -7.96
CA VAL A 61 9.89 -11.25 -9.12
C VAL A 61 11.19 -10.72 -9.70
N ARG A 62 11.35 -10.78 -11.03
CA ARG A 62 12.49 -10.18 -11.73
C ARG A 62 12.35 -8.66 -11.73
N ASP A 63 13.46 -7.97 -11.52
CA ASP A 63 13.53 -6.52 -11.68
C ASP A 63 13.21 -6.07 -13.12
N ARG A 64 12.62 -4.89 -13.28
CA ARG A 64 12.23 -4.30 -14.57
C ARG A 64 12.84 -2.90 -14.73
N PRO A 65 14.12 -2.80 -15.17
CA PRO A 65 14.73 -1.52 -15.49
C PRO A 65 13.88 -0.70 -16.47
N GLY A 66 13.86 0.62 -16.32
CA GLY A 66 13.01 1.51 -17.13
C GLY A 66 11.52 1.45 -16.78
N HIS A 67 11.17 0.90 -15.62
CA HIS A 67 9.82 0.94 -15.08
C HIS A 67 9.83 1.55 -13.68
N ILE A 68 8.73 2.20 -13.32
CA ILE A 68 8.40 2.62 -11.96
C ILE A 68 7.33 1.69 -11.40
N LEU A 69 7.22 1.65 -10.08
CA LEU A 69 6.12 0.96 -9.40
C LEU A 69 5.02 1.96 -9.05
N ARG A 70 3.77 1.55 -9.21
CA ARG A 70 2.58 2.32 -8.85
C ARG A 70 1.69 1.53 -7.91
N VAL A 71 1.00 2.25 -7.03
CA VAL A 71 0.09 1.68 -6.04
C VAL A 71 -1.34 1.98 -6.43
N ARG A 72 -2.22 0.98 -6.34
CA ARG A 72 -3.67 1.13 -6.42
C ARG A 72 -4.35 0.23 -5.39
N ARG A 73 -5.61 0.52 -5.05
CA ARG A 73 -6.43 -0.41 -4.26
C ARG A 73 -6.65 -1.70 -5.05
N GLN A 74 -6.79 -2.83 -4.36
CA GLN A 74 -7.09 -4.09 -5.00
C GLN A 74 -8.34 -3.96 -5.90
N ASP A 75 -8.27 -4.56 -7.09
CA ASP A 75 -9.32 -4.54 -8.13
C ASP A 75 -9.66 -3.14 -8.72
N SER A 76 -8.98 -2.08 -8.30
CA SER A 76 -9.10 -0.75 -8.90
C SER A 76 -8.36 -0.70 -10.24
N THR A 77 -8.84 0.13 -11.17
CA THR A 77 -8.09 0.49 -12.38
C THR A 77 -7.23 1.75 -12.19
N GLU A 78 -7.56 2.58 -11.20
CA GLU A 78 -6.93 3.88 -10.98
C GLU A 78 -5.76 3.79 -10.00
N PHE A 79 -4.63 4.38 -10.39
CA PHE A 79 -3.47 4.53 -9.53
C PHE A 79 -3.59 5.73 -8.61
N LEU A 80 -3.17 5.56 -7.37
CA LEU A 80 -3.03 6.65 -6.43
C LEU A 80 -1.89 7.60 -6.89
N PRO A 81 -1.98 8.91 -6.58
CA PRO A 81 -0.88 9.84 -6.82
C PRO A 81 0.38 9.39 -6.09
N ARG A 82 1.53 9.51 -6.76
CA ARG A 82 2.82 9.03 -6.23
C ARG A 82 3.21 9.67 -4.89
N THR A 83 2.87 10.95 -4.73
CA THR A 83 3.17 11.75 -3.53
C THR A 83 2.07 11.71 -2.47
N MET A 84 0.95 11.03 -2.73
CA MET A 84 -0.09 10.84 -1.71
C MET A 84 0.46 9.96 -0.60
N THR A 85 0.21 10.35 0.64
CA THR A 85 0.62 9.58 1.81
C THR A 85 -0.38 8.48 2.15
N VAL A 86 0.05 7.49 2.93
CA VAL A 86 -0.82 6.42 3.47
C VAL A 86 -1.98 7.01 4.28
N ALA A 87 -1.72 8.05 5.10
CA ALA A 87 -2.75 8.73 5.88
C ALA A 87 -3.82 9.42 5.01
N GLU A 88 -3.40 10.09 3.94
CA GLU A 88 -4.31 10.76 3.00
C GLU A 88 -5.12 9.77 2.16
N ALA A 89 -4.56 8.60 1.85
CA ALA A 89 -5.20 7.58 1.03
C ALA A 89 -6.41 6.91 1.72
N GLY A 90 -6.56 7.07 3.03
CA GLY A 90 -7.71 6.56 3.79
C GLY A 90 -7.84 5.04 3.73
N PHE A 91 -6.72 4.32 3.80
CA PHE A 91 -6.72 2.86 3.85
C PHE A 91 -7.28 2.36 5.17
N MET A 92 -7.85 1.17 5.14
CA MET A 92 -8.12 0.39 6.35
C MET A 92 -6.88 -0.43 6.73
N PRO A 93 -6.62 -0.68 8.02
CA PRO A 93 -5.53 -1.57 8.41
C PRO A 93 -5.67 -2.93 7.74
N THR A 94 -4.56 -3.47 7.23
CA THR A 94 -4.46 -4.72 6.46
C THR A 94 -5.14 -4.72 5.09
N GLU A 95 -5.66 -3.57 4.64
CA GLU A 95 -6.25 -3.44 3.31
C GLU A 95 -5.24 -3.85 2.23
N THR A 96 -5.73 -4.53 1.19
CA THR A 96 -4.90 -4.98 0.09
C THR A 96 -4.69 -3.88 -0.93
N VAL A 97 -3.43 -3.64 -1.26
CA VAL A 97 -3.00 -2.77 -2.36
C VAL A 97 -2.26 -3.59 -3.40
N GLU A 98 -2.40 -3.18 -4.65
CA GLU A 98 -1.66 -3.74 -5.78
C GLU A 98 -0.47 -2.85 -6.12
N ILE A 99 0.69 -3.49 -6.28
CA ILE A 99 1.94 -2.86 -6.66
C ILE A 99 2.26 -3.28 -8.09
N ILE A 100 2.05 -2.36 -9.04
CA ILE A 100 2.04 -2.64 -10.48
C ILE A 100 3.18 -1.88 -11.17
N TRP A 101 3.81 -2.51 -12.16
CA TRP A 101 4.82 -1.87 -12.98
C TRP A 101 4.17 -0.92 -14.00
N GLN A 102 4.74 0.27 -14.13
CA GLN A 102 4.44 1.22 -15.18
C GLN A 102 5.74 1.61 -15.89
N ALA A 103 5.78 1.57 -17.22
CA ALA A 103 6.93 2.05 -17.98
C ALA A 103 7.26 3.50 -17.58
N SER A 104 8.53 3.79 -17.30
CA SER A 104 8.98 5.18 -17.10
C SER A 104 8.99 5.86 -18.47
N ALA A 105 8.27 6.99 -18.59
CA ALA A 105 8.32 7.83 -19.78
C ALA A 105 9.72 8.42 -19.99
#